data_AF-A0A529KS10-F1
#
_entry.id   AF-A0A529KS10-F1
#
_cell.length_a   1.000
_cell.length_b   1.000
_cell.length_c   1.000
_cell.angle_alpha   90.00
_cell.angle_beta   90.00
_cell.angle_gamma   90.00
#
_symmetry.space_group_name_H-M   'P 1'
#
loop_
_entity.id
_entity.type
_entity.pdbx_description
1 polymer ?
#
loop_
_entity_poly.entity_id
_entity_poly.type
_entity_poly.pdbx_seq_one_letter_code
_entity_poly.pdbx_strand_id
1 'polypeptide(L)' 'MRALAIPPDAYDDFAGLLDAMHRLRAHIFKGRLGWSVVTQGGRETDEFDALKPTYILAISSASAVVGCARLL' A
#
# COMPACT_ATOMS: atom_id res chain seq x y z
N MET A 1 7.17 8.69 13.90
CA MET A 1 6.93 8.01 12.61
C MET A 1 7.89 6.84 12.52
N ARG A 2 7.46 5.69 12.00
CA ARG A 2 8.33 4.53 11.77
C ARG A 2 8.13 3.97 10.36
N ALA A 3 9.14 3.33 9.81
CA ALA A 3 9.04 2.55 8.58
C ALA A 3 8.94 1.06 8.93
N LEU A 4 8.08 0.33 8.22
CA LEU A 4 7.92 -1.12 8.34
C LEU A 4 8.14 -1.75 6.96
N ALA A 5 9.05 -2.71 6.87
CA ALA A 5 9.18 -3.58 5.69
C ALA A 5 8.30 -4.82 5.90
N ILE A 6 7.41 -5.09 4.93
CA ILE A 6 6.49 -6.22 4.93
C ILE A 6 6.87 -7.12 3.74
N PRO A 7 7.67 -8.17 3.97
CA PRO A 7 7.95 -9.19 2.97
C PRO A 7 6.75 -10.14 2.75
N PRO A 8 6.73 -10.91 1.65
CA PRO A 8 5.59 -11.77 1.28
C PRO A 8 5.15 -12.79 2.32
N ASP A 9 6.08 -13.33 3.09
CA ASP A 9 5.84 -14.30 4.16
C ASP A 9 5.16 -13.70 5.39
N ALA A 10 5.11 -12.36 5.50
CA ALA A 10 4.46 -11.64 6.58
C ALA A 10 3.11 -11.01 6.18
N TYR A 11 2.61 -11.24 4.96
CA TYR A 11 1.40 -10.56 4.48
C TYR A 11 0.17 -10.80 5.35
N ASP A 12 -0.03 -12.03 5.82
CA ASP A 12 -1.21 -12.39 6.62
C ASP A 12 -1.22 -11.64 7.96
N ASP A 13 -0.07 -11.50 8.61
CA ASP A 13 0.09 -10.77 9.87
C ASP A 13 -0.15 -9.26 9.71
N PHE A 14 0.03 -8.73 8.50
CA PHE A 14 -0.09 -7.30 8.20
C PHE A 14 -1.21 -6.95 7.21
N ALA A 15 -2.19 -7.84 7.02
CA ALA A 15 -3.27 -7.68 6.04
C ALA A 15 -4.00 -6.33 6.15
N GLY A 16 -4.24 -5.85 7.39
CA GLY A 16 -4.87 -4.55 7.63
C GLY A 16 -4.01 -3.35 7.20
N LEU A 17 -2.69 -3.43 7.34
CA LEU A 17 -1.77 -2.37 6.88
C LEU A 17 -1.62 -2.38 5.36
N LEU A 18 -1.60 -3.57 4.74
CA LEU A 18 -1.59 -3.71 3.29
C LEU A 18 -2.89 -3.17 2.67
N ASP A 19 -4.05 -3.45 3.28
CA ASP A 19 -5.32 -2.86 2.88
C ASP A 19 -5.27 -1.33 2.92
N ALA A 20 -4.79 -0.76 4.04
CA ALA A 20 -4.64 0.68 4.21
C ALA A 20 -3.69 1.28 3.17
N MET A 21 -2.61 0.58 2.82
CA MET A 21 -1.68 0.99 1.77
C MET A 21 -2.34 1.02 0.38
N HIS A 22 -3.11 -0.01 0.01
CA HIS A 22 -3.82 -0.02 -1.28
C HIS A 22 -4.89 1.09 -1.36
N ARG A 23 -5.54 1.41 -0.24
CA ARG A 23 -6.45 2.56 -0.16
C ARG A 23 -5.72 3.89 -0.27
N LEU A 24 -4.55 4.02 0.36
CA LEU A 24 -3.70 5.20 0.23
C LEU A 24 -3.28 5.40 -1.23
N ARG A 25 -2.84 4.35 -1.92
CA ARG A 25 -2.51 4.39 -3.36
C ARG A 25 -3.69 4.83 -4.20
N ALA A 26 -4.90 4.30 -3.97
CA ALA A 26 -6.09 4.76 -4.68
C ALA A 26 -6.37 6.26 -4.45
N HIS A 27 -6.29 6.72 -3.20
CA HIS A 27 -6.49 8.12 -2.87
C HIS A 27 -5.46 9.04 -3.54
N ILE A 28 -4.19 8.63 -3.56
CA ILE A 28 -3.11 9.45 -4.12
C ILE A 28 -3.05 9.35 -5.65
N PHE A 29 -2.94 8.15 -6.22
CA PHE A 29 -2.74 7.98 -7.66
C PHE A 29 -3.97 8.38 -8.46
N LYS A 30 -5.15 7.85 -8.12
CA LYS A 30 -6.39 8.21 -8.81
C LYS A 30 -6.93 9.56 -8.35
N GLY A 31 -7.03 9.76 -7.03
CA GLY A 31 -7.66 10.95 -6.47
C GLY A 31 -6.83 12.22 -6.65
N ARG A 32 -5.61 12.25 -6.08
CA ARG A 32 -4.76 13.45 -6.06
C ARG A 32 -4.00 13.69 -7.36
N LEU A 33 -3.41 12.65 -7.95
CA LEU A 33 -2.57 12.76 -9.14
C LEU A 33 -3.35 12.61 -10.45
N GLY A 34 -4.58 12.11 -10.40
CA GLY A 34 -5.43 11.94 -11.58
C GLY A 34 -4.92 10.88 -12.57
N TRP A 35 -4.12 9.93 -12.11
CA TRP A 35 -3.61 8.86 -12.96
C TRP A 35 -4.75 7.91 -13.38
N SER A 36 -4.63 7.39 -14.60
CA SER A 36 -5.55 6.37 -15.13
C SER A 36 -5.19 4.99 -14.55
N VAL A 37 -5.56 4.76 -13.30
CA VAL A 37 -5.35 3.50 -12.59
C VAL A 37 -6.68 2.81 -12.27
N VAL A 38 -6.66 1.48 -12.29
CA VAL A 38 -7.82 0.67 -11.92
C VAL A 38 -7.94 0.65 -10.39
N THR A 39 -9.15 0.85 -9.89
CA THR A 39 -9.44 0.80 -8.46
C THR A 39 -10.69 -0.02 -8.20
N GLN A 40 -10.64 -0.96 -7.26
CA GLN A 40 -11.78 -1.78 -6.85
C GLN A 40 -12.01 -1.62 -5.34
N GLY A 41 -13.24 -1.30 -4.92
CA GLY A 41 -13.55 -1.11 -3.49
C GLY A 41 -12.75 -0.01 -2.78
N GLY A 42 -12.27 0.98 -3.54
CA GLY A 42 -11.40 2.05 -3.02
C GLY A 42 -9.94 1.64 -2.81
N ARG A 43 -9.50 0.52 -3.39
CA ARG A 43 -8.12 0.03 -3.38
C ARG A 43 -7.53 0.14 -4.77
N GLU A 44 -6.25 0.48 -4.85
CA GLU A 44 -5.48 0.42 -6.09
C GLU A 44 -4.50 -0.74 -6.00
N THR A 45 -4.54 -1.58 -7.03
CA THR A 45 -3.71 -2.77 -7.20
C THR A 45 -3.41 -2.93 -8.70
N ASP A 46 -2.20 -3.32 -9.04
CA ASP A 46 -1.76 -3.60 -10.42
C ASP A 46 -1.18 -5.01 -10.55
N GLU A 47 -0.73 -5.39 -11.74
CA GLU A 47 -0.14 -6.70 -12.01
C GLU A 47 1.14 -7.01 -11.21
N PHE A 48 1.86 -5.98 -10.76
CA PHE A 48 3.09 -6.17 -9.98
C PHE A 48 2.81 -6.54 -8.53
N ASP A 49 1.64 -6.19 -8.00
CA ASP A 49 1.23 -6.62 -6.65
C ASP A 49 1.03 -8.14 -6.57
N ALA A 50 0.74 -8.79 -7.71
CA ALA A 50 0.66 -10.26 -7.80
C ALA A 50 2.04 -10.94 -7.77
N LEU A 51 3.12 -10.21 -8.02
CA LEU A 51 4.50 -10.73 -7.97
C LEU A 51 5.06 -10.85 -6.55
N LYS A 52 4.22 -10.62 -5.52
CA LYS A 52 4.61 -10.68 -4.10
C LYS A 52 5.83 -9.79 -3.80
N PRO A 53 5.72 -8.46 -3.99
CA PRO A 53 6.79 -7.53 -3.67
C PRO A 53 7.05 -7.41 -2.16
N THR A 54 8.15 -6.79 -1.77
CA THR A 54 8.27 -6.25 -0.41
C THR A 54 7.70 -4.84 -0.37
N TYR A 55 6.78 -4.56 0.56
CA TYR A 55 6.27 -3.20 0.76
C TYR A 55 7.00 -2.52 1.92
N ILE A 56 7.36 -1.25 1.74
CA ILE A 56 7.82 -0.39 2.83
C ILE A 56 6.69 0.58 3.16
N LEU A 57 6.19 0.56 4.39
CA LEU A 57 5.12 1.46 4.83
C LEU A 57 5.64 2.49 5.83
N ALA A 58 5.31 3.76 5.63
CA ALA A 58 5.51 4.82 6.62
C ALA A 58 4.27 4.93 7.51
N ILE A 59 4.45 4.69 8.81
CA ILE A 59 3.38 4.68 9.80
C ILE A 59 3.52 5.91 10.73
N SER A 60 2.45 6.70 10.84
CA SER A 60 2.39 7.87 11.71
C SER A 60 2.31 7.48 13.20
N SER A 61 2.43 8.45 14.11
CA SER A 61 2.22 8.22 15.54
C SER A 61 0.79 7.79 15.88
N ALA A 62 -0.18 8.09 15.01
CA ALA A 62 -1.58 7.67 15.14
C ALA A 62 -1.84 6.29 14.52
N SER A 63 -0.80 5.51 14.22
CA SER A 63 -0.88 4.19 13.59
C SER A 63 -1.54 4.19 12.19
N ALA A 64 -1.55 5.33 11.50
CA ALA A 64 -2.05 5.42 10.14
C ALA A 64 -0.92 5.23 9.11
N VAL A 65 -1.22 4.53 8.00
CA VAL A 65 -0.32 4.46 6.84
C VAL A 65 -0.37 5.80 6.12
N VAL A 66 0.76 6.50 6.06
CA VAL A 66 0.88 7.86 5.48
C VAL A 66 1.83 7.91 4.29
N GLY A 67 2.45 6.79 3.94
CA GLY A 67 3.30 6.64 2.77
C GLY A 67 3.62 5.18 2.51
N CYS A 68 3.99 4.86 1.28
CA CYS A 68 4.43 3.52 0.91
C CYS A 68 5.44 3.55 -0.24
N ALA A 69 6.27 2.52 -0.30
CA ALA A 69 7.08 2.15 -1.46
C ALA A 69 6.97 0.64 -1.70
N ARG A 70 7.17 0.22 -2.95
CA ARG A 70 7.15 -1.18 -3.39
C ARG A 70 8.55 -1.55 -3.90
N LEU A 71 9.05 -2.72 -3.53
CA LEU A 71 10.31 -3.30 -4.00
C LEU A 71 10.02 -4.61 -4.74
N LEU A 72 10.54 -4.74 -5.96
CA LEU A 72 10.45 -5.90 -6.84
C LEU A 72 11.84 -6.41 -7.17
#